data_AF-A0AAE1JH11-F1
#
_entry.id   AF-A0AAE1JH11-F1
#
_cell.length_a   1.000
_cell.length_b   1.000
_cell.length_c   1.000
_cell.angle_alpha   90.00
_cell.angle_beta   90.00
_cell.angle_gamma   90.00
#
_symmetry.space_group_name_H-M   'P 1'
#
loop_
_entity.id
_entity.type
_entity.pdbx_description
1 polymer ?
#
loop_
_entity_poly.entity_id
_entity_poly.type
_entity_poly.pdbx_seq_one_letter_code
_entity_poly.pdbx_strand_id
1 'polypeptide(L)'
;MSSSVQAITVESSDGGEFKMTVGAAIQSKLLNRMIEDVSVSADCKVRVSEVNSETLKKVIEYCEKHASMANDGASHSNAEELEGWDTEFMKVNAGDMLFHILMAANYLEVEGLFNLACQTVANSMKGKTPKEIRMMFNIKNDFTPEEQERLRRQNPSCSFD
;
A
#
# COMPACT_ATOMS: atom_id res chain seq x y z
N MET A 1 8.49 -28.36 -20.35
CA MET A 1 8.26 -28.91 -19.00
C MET A 1 7.48 -27.86 -18.24
N SER A 2 6.32 -28.25 -17.69
CA SER A 2 5.38 -27.33 -17.05
C SER A 2 6.04 -26.69 -15.84
N SER A 3 6.46 -25.42 -15.94
CA SER A 3 6.88 -24.63 -14.80
C SER A 3 5.68 -24.54 -13.86
N SER A 4 5.65 -25.43 -12.87
CA SER A 4 4.65 -25.37 -11.81
C SER A 4 4.86 -24.03 -11.13
N VAL A 5 3.87 -23.14 -11.27
CA VAL A 5 3.87 -21.85 -10.59
C VAL A 5 3.91 -22.17 -9.09
N GLN A 6 5.09 -22.04 -8.48
CA GLN A 6 5.23 -22.23 -7.05
C GLN A 6 4.37 -21.17 -6.36
N ALA A 7 3.50 -21.60 -5.47
CA ALA A 7 2.58 -20.76 -4.74
C ALA A 7 2.78 -20.98 -3.23
N ILE A 8 2.63 -19.92 -2.47
CA ILE A 8 2.68 -19.94 -1.01
C ILE A 8 1.30 -19.64 -0.44
N THR A 9 1.05 -20.10 0.79
CA THR A 9 -0.17 -19.76 1.52
C THR A 9 0.16 -18.72 2.58
N VAL A 10 -0.57 -17.61 2.58
CA VAL A 10 -0.45 -16.52 3.54
C VAL A 10 -1.71 -16.48 4.40
N GLU A 11 -1.54 -16.57 5.71
CA GLU A 11 -2.64 -16.47 6.68
C GLU A 11 -2.68 -15.06 7.29
N SER A 12 -3.83 -14.39 7.23
CA SER A 12 -4.07 -13.08 7.84
C SER A 12 -4.31 -13.19 9.36
N SER A 13 -4.37 -12.03 10.01
CA SER A 13 -4.56 -11.92 11.46
C SER A 13 -5.89 -12.50 11.95
N ASP A 14 -6.92 -12.44 11.12
CA ASP A 14 -8.27 -12.97 11.35
C ASP A 14 -8.44 -14.44 10.92
N GLY A 15 -7.35 -15.12 10.53
CA GLY A 15 -7.35 -16.54 10.15
C GLY A 15 -7.79 -16.82 8.71
N GLY A 16 -7.92 -15.78 7.88
CA GLY A 16 -8.13 -15.95 6.44
C GLY A 16 -6.88 -16.48 5.76
N GLU A 17 -7.03 -17.50 4.91
CA GLU A 17 -5.92 -18.07 4.14
C GLU A 17 -6.00 -17.66 2.68
N PHE A 18 -4.90 -17.13 2.16
CA PHE A 18 -4.78 -16.64 0.79
C PHE A 18 -3.60 -17.30 0.09
N LYS A 19 -3.82 -17.74 -1.14
CA LYS A 19 -2.73 -18.26 -1.98
C LYS A 19 -2.22 -17.14 -2.87
N MET A 20 -0.90 -17.03 -2.97
CA MET A 20 -0.26 -16.12 -3.91
C MET A 20 0.93 -16.79 -4.58
N THR A 21 1.25 -16.34 -5.79
CA THR A 21 2.44 -16.84 -6.51
C THR A 21 3.73 -16.41 -5.82
N VAL A 22 4.79 -17.21 -5.93
CA VAL A 22 6.13 -16.84 -5.42
C VAL A 22 6.62 -15.54 -6.08
N GLY A 23 6.31 -15.30 -7.36
CA GLY A 23 6.64 -14.04 -8.04
C GLY A 23 6.00 -12.81 -7.37
N ALA A 24 4.74 -12.93 -6.93
CA ALA A 24 4.07 -11.90 -6.16
C ALA A 24 4.66 -11.78 -4.74
N ALA A 25 5.04 -12.89 -4.12
CA ALA A 25 5.61 -12.87 -2.77
C ALA A 25 7.01 -12.23 -2.73
N ILE A 26 7.82 -12.37 -3.78
CA ILE A 26 9.15 -11.74 -3.89
C ILE A 26 9.06 -10.20 -3.91
N GLN A 27 7.92 -9.61 -4.30
CA GLN A 27 7.70 -8.15 -4.20
C GLN A 27 7.74 -7.64 -2.76
N SER A 28 7.47 -8.51 -1.78
CA SER A 28 7.60 -8.23 -0.37
C SER A 28 8.96 -8.69 0.12
N LYS A 29 9.77 -7.78 0.68
CA LYS A 29 11.07 -8.15 1.27
C LYS A 29 10.92 -9.04 2.49
N LEU A 30 9.84 -8.88 3.25
CA LEU A 30 9.54 -9.75 4.40
C LEU A 30 9.21 -11.17 3.93
N LEU A 31 8.27 -11.31 2.99
CA LEU A 31 7.89 -12.61 2.45
C LEU A 31 9.06 -13.28 1.73
N ASN A 32 9.87 -12.53 0.97
CA ASN A 32 11.04 -13.07 0.29
C ASN A 32 12.02 -13.71 1.28
N ARG A 33 12.36 -13.03 2.38
CA ARG A 33 13.21 -13.59 3.44
C ARG A 33 12.60 -14.86 4.06
N MET A 34 11.30 -14.82 4.36
CA MET A 34 10.60 -15.98 4.92
C MET A 34 10.60 -17.20 3.98
N ILE A 35 10.52 -16.96 2.67
CA ILE A 35 10.54 -18.02 1.64
C ILE A 35 11.96 -18.58 1.46
N GLU A 36 12.98 -17.73 1.47
CA GLU A 36 14.39 -18.12 1.39
C GLU A 36 14.80 -18.99 2.58
N ASP A 37 14.34 -18.65 3.79
CA ASP A 37 14.65 -19.38 5.02
C ASP A 37 13.94 -20.74 5.12
N VAL A 38 12.73 -20.88 4.56
CA VAL A 38 11.88 -22.07 4.75
C VAL A 38 12.15 -23.16 3.71
N SER A 39 12.89 -22.89 2.64
CA SER A 39 12.99 -23.72 1.42
C SER A 39 11.60 -23.94 0.79
N VAL A 40 11.43 -23.51 -0.47
CA VAL A 40 10.13 -23.46 -1.14
C VAL A 40 9.56 -24.86 -1.36
N SER A 41 8.89 -25.41 -0.35
CA SER A 41 8.05 -26.59 -0.43
C SER A 41 6.59 -26.16 -0.57
N ALA A 42 5.76 -27.03 -1.14
CA ALA A 42 4.35 -26.75 -1.42
C ALA A 42 3.51 -26.42 -0.17
N ASP A 43 4.06 -26.61 1.03
CA ASP A 43 3.41 -26.38 2.32
C ASP A 43 3.92 -25.11 3.04
N CYS A 44 4.61 -24.20 2.35
CA CYS A 44 5.06 -22.94 2.94
C CYS A 44 3.87 -22.05 3.30
N LYS A 45 3.53 -22.04 4.60
CA LYS A 45 2.47 -21.22 5.19
C LYS A 45 3.09 -20.07 6.00
N VAL A 46 2.87 -18.84 5.55
CA VAL A 46 3.34 -17.62 6.21
C VAL A 46 2.19 -16.96 6.96
N ARG A 47 2.36 -16.70 8.25
CA ARG A 47 1.35 -15.99 9.05
C ARG A 47 1.68 -14.51 9.15
N VAL A 48 0.72 -13.66 8.80
CA VAL A 48 0.79 -12.19 8.85
C VAL A 48 -0.17 -11.72 9.94
N SER A 49 0.36 -11.48 11.14
CA SER A 49 -0.45 -11.15 12.33
C SER A 49 -0.97 -9.72 12.37
N GLU A 50 -0.37 -8.81 11.60
CA GLU A 50 -0.69 -7.37 11.64
C GLU A 50 -1.71 -6.94 10.57
N VAL A 51 -2.06 -7.82 9.63
CA VAL A 51 -2.90 -7.47 8.47
C VAL A 51 -4.17 -8.32 8.46
N ASN A 52 -5.33 -7.66 8.35
CA ASN A 52 -6.63 -8.33 8.23
C ASN A 52 -6.81 -8.98 6.85
N SER A 53 -7.81 -9.85 6.69
CA SER A 53 -8.09 -10.51 5.41
C SER A 53 -8.37 -9.54 4.27
N GLU A 54 -9.10 -8.47 4.53
CA GLU A 54 -9.55 -7.53 3.50
C GLU A 54 -8.39 -6.74 2.88
N THR A 55 -7.53 -6.19 3.72
CA THR A 55 -6.31 -5.50 3.32
C THR A 55 -5.32 -6.47 2.70
N LEU A 56 -5.16 -7.68 3.26
CA LEU A 56 -4.24 -8.67 2.70
C LEU A 56 -4.64 -9.07 1.27
N LYS A 57 -5.95 -9.26 1.00
CA LYS A 57 -6.44 -9.47 -0.38
C LYS A 57 -6.01 -8.37 -1.33
N LYS A 58 -6.12 -7.11 -0.90
CA LYS A 58 -5.72 -5.94 -1.71
C LYS A 58 -4.21 -5.89 -1.96
N VAL A 59 -3.40 -6.18 -0.94
CA VAL A 59 -1.94 -6.26 -1.10
C VAL A 59 -1.56 -7.39 -2.06
N ILE A 60 -2.18 -8.56 -1.95
CA ILE A 60 -1.93 -9.69 -2.84
C ILE A 60 -2.32 -9.33 -4.28
N GLU A 61 -3.50 -8.73 -4.48
CA GLU A 61 -3.97 -8.25 -5.80
C GLU A 61 -2.95 -7.31 -6.46
N TYR A 62 -2.40 -6.37 -5.70
CA TYR A 62 -1.32 -5.48 -6.15
C TYR A 62 -0.05 -6.25 -6.52
N CYS A 63 0.43 -7.10 -5.63
CA CYS A 63 1.67 -7.86 -5.85
C CYS A 63 1.57 -8.81 -7.06
N GLU A 64 0.42 -9.46 -7.27
CA GLU A 64 0.22 -10.33 -8.44
C GLU A 64 0.21 -9.54 -9.75
N LYS A 65 -0.49 -8.39 -9.76
CA LYS A 65 -0.56 -7.52 -10.94
C LYS A 65 0.82 -7.00 -11.33
N HIS A 66 1.58 -6.50 -10.35
CA HIS A 66 2.94 -5.98 -10.56
C HIS A 66 3.95 -7.08 -10.92
N ALA A 67 3.82 -8.29 -10.34
CA ALA A 67 4.65 -9.43 -10.70
C ALA A 67 4.39 -9.93 -12.12
N SER A 68 3.13 -9.97 -12.57
CA SER A 68 2.78 -10.37 -13.94
C SER A 68 3.36 -9.39 -14.97
N MET A 69 3.27 -8.08 -14.70
CA MET A 69 3.78 -7.04 -15.60
C MET A 69 5.32 -7.00 -15.65
N ALA A 70 6.00 -7.34 -14.55
CA ALA A 70 7.46 -7.46 -14.54
C ALA A 70 7.96 -8.61 -15.42
N ASN A 71 7.17 -9.68 -15.56
CA ASN A 71 7.53 -10.88 -16.34
C ASN A 71 7.28 -10.73 -17.86
N ASP A 72 6.30 -9.91 -18.27
CA ASP A 72 5.94 -9.70 -19.68
C ASP A 72 6.88 -8.76 -20.45
N GLY A 73 7.94 -8.28 -19.81
CA GLY A 73 8.91 -7.35 -20.37
C GLY A 73 8.42 -5.91 -20.29
N ALA A 74 9.32 -5.02 -19.85
CA ALA A 74 9.07 -3.59 -19.70
C ALA A 74 8.94 -2.91 -21.09
N SER A 75 7.80 -3.09 -21.75
CA SER A 75 7.36 -2.22 -22.84
C SER A 75 6.85 -0.90 -22.23
N HIS A 76 7.12 0.23 -22.90
CA HIS A 76 6.57 1.53 -22.52
C HIS A 76 5.03 1.53 -22.39
N SER A 77 4.33 0.68 -23.16
CA SER A 77 2.87 0.53 -23.08
C SER A 77 2.39 -0.05 -21.75
N ASN A 78 3.16 -0.97 -21.15
CA ASN A 78 2.76 -1.68 -19.93
C ASN A 78 2.91 -0.79 -18.70
N ALA A 79 3.81 0.21 -18.74
CA ALA A 79 4.02 1.15 -17.66
C ALA A 79 2.84 2.14 -17.51
N GLU A 80 2.31 2.67 -18.62
CA GLU A 80 1.16 3.57 -18.59
C GLU A 80 -0.13 2.84 -18.15
N GLU A 81 -0.33 1.60 -18.61
CA GLU A 81 -1.45 0.77 -18.15
C GLU A 81 -1.37 0.44 -16.65
N LEU A 82 -0.15 0.19 -16.15
CA LEU A 82 0.08 -0.07 -14.73
C LEU A 82 -0.18 1.17 -13.88
N GLU A 83 0.28 2.35 -14.32
CA GLU A 83 0.03 3.62 -13.63
C GLU A 83 -1.47 3.96 -13.60
N GLY A 84 -2.19 3.68 -14.68
CA GLY A 84 -3.65 3.82 -14.75
C GLY A 84 -4.37 2.89 -13.77
N TRP A 85 -3.97 1.61 -13.73
CA TRP A 85 -4.52 0.63 -12.78
C TRP A 85 -4.19 1.00 -11.33
N ASP A 86 -2.96 1.41 -11.03
CA ASP A 86 -2.51 1.86 -9.71
C ASP A 86 -3.34 3.05 -9.21
N THR A 87 -3.63 4.00 -10.12
CA THR A 87 -4.47 5.15 -9.82
C THR A 87 -5.91 4.74 -9.49
N GLU A 88 -6.48 3.81 -10.24
CA GLU A 88 -7.83 3.30 -9.98
C GLU A 88 -7.89 2.47 -8.69
N PHE A 89 -6.90 1.61 -8.47
CA PHE A 89 -6.75 0.81 -7.27
C PHE A 89 -6.70 1.69 -6.02
N MET A 90 -5.92 2.76 -6.04
CA MET A 90 -5.85 3.70 -4.92
C MET A 90 -7.12 4.55 -4.74
N LYS A 91 -7.83 4.88 -5.83
CA LYS A 91 -9.13 5.57 -5.75
C LYS A 91 -10.21 4.70 -5.13
N VAL A 92 -10.28 3.42 -5.49
CA VAL A 92 -11.25 2.47 -4.92
C VAL A 92 -11.00 2.24 -3.43
N ASN A 93 -9.73 2.27 -3.02
CA ASN A 93 -9.32 2.07 -1.64
C ASN A 93 -9.13 3.39 -0.86
N ALA A 94 -9.74 4.50 -1.29
CA ALA A 94 -9.60 5.79 -0.63
C ALA A 94 -10.21 5.81 0.78
N GLY A 95 -9.61 6.59 1.69
CA GLY A 95 -10.07 6.74 3.08
C GLY A 95 -9.37 5.78 4.05
N ASP A 96 -10.14 5.15 4.95
CA ASP A 96 -9.60 4.28 6.00
C ASP A 96 -8.82 3.07 5.44
N MET A 97 -9.25 2.55 4.29
CA MET A 97 -8.57 1.42 3.64
C MET A 97 -7.16 1.80 3.15
N LEU A 98 -6.95 3.04 2.71
CA LEU A 98 -5.64 3.53 2.29
C LEU A 98 -4.64 3.49 3.46
N PHE A 99 -5.09 3.81 4.67
CA PHE A 99 -4.27 3.72 5.88
C PHE A 99 -3.90 2.27 6.19
N HIS A 100 -4.87 1.35 6.14
CA HIS A 100 -4.58 -0.06 6.34
C HIS A 100 -3.62 -0.61 5.28
N ILE A 101 -3.80 -0.24 4.00
CA ILE A 101 -2.89 -0.61 2.91
C ILE A 101 -1.49 -0.05 3.17
N LEU A 102 -1.37 1.21 3.59
CA LEU A 102 -0.08 1.83 3.91
C LEU A 102 0.64 1.10 5.04
N MET A 103 -0.08 0.77 6.13
CA MET A 103 0.47 0.02 7.26
C MET A 103 0.88 -1.39 6.85
N ALA A 104 0.05 -2.08 6.07
CA ALA A 104 0.34 -3.42 5.56
C ALA A 104 1.53 -3.42 4.60
N ALA A 105 1.63 -2.42 3.71
CA ALA A 105 2.75 -2.26 2.78
C ALA A 105 4.05 -2.00 3.53
N ASN A 106 4.02 -1.20 4.61
CA ASN A 106 5.17 -1.00 5.48
C ASN A 106 5.57 -2.28 6.22
N TYR A 107 4.61 -3.02 6.77
CA TYR A 107 4.87 -4.27 7.48
C TYR A 107 5.44 -5.36 6.57
N LEU A 108 4.86 -5.54 5.39
CA LEU A 108 5.31 -6.50 4.38
C LEU A 108 6.52 -5.98 3.59
N GLU A 109 6.98 -4.75 3.84
CA GLU A 109 8.09 -4.10 3.13
C GLU A 109 7.91 -4.14 1.59
N VAL A 110 6.71 -3.79 1.11
CA VAL A 110 6.37 -3.66 -0.31
C VAL A 110 6.57 -2.20 -0.72
N GLU A 111 7.77 -1.87 -1.19
CA GLU A 111 8.16 -0.48 -1.48
C GLU A 111 7.28 0.20 -2.55
N GLY A 112 6.91 -0.53 -3.61
CA GLY A 112 6.05 0.01 -4.67
C GLY A 112 4.68 0.46 -4.14
N LEU A 113 4.02 -0.42 -3.37
CA LEU A 113 2.73 -0.14 -2.77
C LEU A 113 2.79 0.96 -1.72
N PHE A 114 3.85 0.97 -0.90
CA PHE A 114 4.07 2.01 0.11
C PHE A 114 4.26 3.39 -0.51
N ASN A 115 5.09 3.48 -1.56
CA ASN A 115 5.33 4.74 -2.27
C ASN A 115 4.08 5.23 -2.98
N LEU A 116 3.34 4.34 -3.64
CA LEU A 116 2.08 4.68 -4.31
C LEU A 116 1.02 5.19 -3.31
N ALA A 117 0.90 4.54 -2.15
CA ALA A 117 -0.01 4.98 -1.09
C ALA A 117 0.41 6.36 -0.55
N CYS A 118 1.70 6.56 -0.27
CA CYS A 118 2.24 7.86 0.15
C CYS A 118 1.96 8.97 -0.87
N GLN A 119 2.16 8.67 -2.16
CA GLN A 119 1.91 9.62 -3.24
C GLN A 119 0.43 9.95 -3.37
N THR A 120 -0.46 8.98 -3.18
CA THR A 120 -1.91 9.20 -3.18
C THR A 120 -2.34 10.11 -2.03
N VAL A 121 -1.79 9.90 -0.83
CA VAL A 121 -2.03 10.78 0.32
C VAL A 121 -1.53 12.19 0.03
N ALA A 122 -0.30 12.33 -0.47
CA ALA A 122 0.28 13.63 -0.82
C ALA A 122 -0.53 14.37 -1.89
N ASN A 123 -0.98 13.67 -2.93
CA ASN A 123 -1.83 14.22 -3.98
C ASN A 123 -3.21 14.64 -3.45
N SER A 124 -3.76 13.89 -2.49
CA SER A 124 -5.04 14.21 -1.84
C SER A 124 -4.95 15.46 -0.95
N MET A 125 -3.77 15.75 -0.39
CA MET A 125 -3.49 16.94 0.41
C MET A 125 -3.15 18.16 -0.45
N LYS A 126 -2.63 17.94 -1.67
CA LYS A 126 -2.20 19.03 -2.55
C LYS A 126 -3.37 19.94 -2.92
N GLY A 127 -3.19 21.24 -2.70
CA GLY A 127 -4.19 22.26 -3.04
C GLY A 127 -5.34 22.39 -2.04
N LYS A 128 -5.35 21.61 -0.95
CA LYS A 128 -6.35 21.73 0.11
C LYS A 128 -5.87 22.62 1.24
N THR A 129 -6.81 23.28 1.92
CA THR A 129 -6.48 24.10 3.09
C THR A 129 -6.22 23.19 4.31
N PRO A 130 -5.46 23.65 5.32
CA PRO A 130 -5.24 22.90 6.55
C PRO A 130 -6.54 22.47 7.23
N LYS A 131 -7.63 23.23 7.06
CA LYS A 131 -8.95 22.89 7.58
C LYS A 131 -9.58 21.72 6.82
N GLU A 132 -9.53 21.75 5.50
CA GLU A 132 -10.03 20.64 4.66
C GLU A 132 -9.24 19.35 4.89
N ILE A 133 -7.92 19.46 5.04
CA ILE A 133 -7.05 18.33 5.39
C ILE A 133 -7.44 17.77 6.78
N ARG A 134 -7.63 18.64 7.77
CA ARG A 134 -8.09 18.22 9.11
C ARG A 134 -9.44 17.52 9.05
N MET A 135 -10.40 18.03 8.28
CA MET A 135 -11.69 17.37 8.11
C MET A 135 -11.57 16.02 7.42
N MET A 136 -10.75 15.92 6.37
CA MET A 136 -10.57 14.67 5.62
C MET A 136 -9.95 13.57 6.45
N PHE A 137 -8.94 13.89 7.26
CA PHE A 137 -8.25 12.92 8.11
C PHE A 137 -8.85 12.86 9.53
N ASN A 138 -9.99 13.51 9.76
CA ASN A 138 -10.67 13.58 11.05
C ASN A 138 -9.74 14.03 12.20
N ILE A 139 -8.83 14.96 11.90
CA ILE A 139 -7.84 15.51 12.85
C ILE A 139 -8.46 16.70 13.58
N LYS A 140 -8.49 16.63 14.91
CA LYS A 140 -8.95 17.75 15.75
C LYS A 140 -7.98 18.94 15.63
N ASN A 141 -8.52 20.16 15.57
CA ASN A 141 -7.68 21.35 15.76
C ASN A 141 -7.35 21.50 17.24
N ASP A 142 -6.08 21.31 17.56
CA ASP A 142 -5.47 21.37 18.89
C ASP A 142 -4.70 22.67 19.13
N PHE A 143 -4.58 23.54 18.13
CA PHE A 143 -3.93 24.83 18.27
C PHE A 143 -4.78 25.83 19.05
N THR A 144 -4.11 26.58 19.93
CA THR A 144 -4.69 27.76 20.55
C THR A 144 -4.82 28.91 19.54
N PRO A 145 -5.71 29.90 19.77
CA PRO A 145 -5.84 31.06 18.90
C PRO A 145 -4.51 31.84 18.71
N GLU A 146 -3.69 31.91 19.75
CA GLU A 146 -2.38 32.57 19.71
C GLU A 146 -1.37 31.81 18.84
N GLU A 147 -1.36 30.48 18.90
CA GLU A 147 -0.51 29.64 18.04
C GLU A 147 -0.95 29.69 16.59
N GLN A 148 -2.25 29.67 16.32
CA GLN A 148 -2.78 29.80 14.96
C GLN A 148 -2.41 31.16 14.35
N GLU A 149 -2.46 32.23 15.13
CA GLU A 149 -2.03 33.56 14.72
C GLU A 149 -0.52 33.63 14.46
N ARG A 150 0.30 33.00 15.31
CA ARG A 150 1.75 32.87 15.08
C ARG A 150 2.07 32.09 13.80
N LEU A 151 1.36 30.99 13.56
CA LEU A 151 1.53 30.15 12.37
C LEU A 151 1.10 30.88 11.08
N ARG A 152 0.02 31.68 11.13
CA ARG A 152 -0.40 32.57 10.03
C ARG A 152 0.66 33.60 9.69
N ARG A 153 1.30 34.20 10.70
CA ARG A 153 2.38 35.19 10.50
C ARG A 153 3.64 34.57 9.92
N GLN A 154 3.98 33.34 10.32
CA GLN A 154 5.17 32.62 9.84
C GLN A 154 4.98 32.03 8.45
N ASN A 155 3.76 31.64 8.09
CA ASN A 155 3.42 31.02 6.80
C ASN A 155 2.34 31.81 6.05
N PRO A 156 2.65 33.03 5.56
CA PRO A 156 1.68 33.92 4.94
C PRO A 156 1.11 33.40 3.61
N SER A 157 1.76 32.41 2.97
CA SER A 157 1.28 31.76 1.74
C SER A 157 0.33 30.56 2.00
N CYS A 158 0.19 30.10 3.24
CA CYS A 158 -0.74 29.05 3.61
C CYS A 158 -2.11 29.66 3.95
N SER A 159 -3.14 29.37 3.15
CA SER A 159 -4.54 29.68 3.49
C SER A 159 -4.97 28.78 4.64
N PHE A 160 -5.14 29.31 5.85
CA PHE A 160 -5.56 28.55 7.04
C PHE A 160 -7.09 28.42 7.20
N ASP A 161 -7.88 29.06 6.32
CA ASP A 161 -9.34 29.13 6.39
C ASP A 161 -10.07 27.99 5.64
#